data_AF-A0A965VBI3-F1
#
_entry.id   AF-A0A965VBI3-F1
#
_cell.length_a   1.000
_cell.length_b   1.000
_cell.length_c   1.000
_cell.angle_alpha   90.00
_cell.angle_beta   90.00
_cell.angle_gamma   90.00
#
_symmetry.space_group_name_H-M   'P 1'
#
loop_
_entity.id
_entity.type
_entity.pdbx_description
1 polymer ?
#
loop_
_entity_poly.entity_id
_entity_poly.type
_entity_poly.pdbx_seq_one_letter_code
_entity_poly.pdbx_strand_id
1 'polypeptide(L)'
;DKYEMLDFQYEKDLFYAAYKSFQEKRKIQVNLKTSLETENLRLKRSLIQQLKDVIENEEKIGSAFNAHKEIHETWKKIGDIPRDKREDIQKEYSRLIEIFFYNIKIYRELKANDYKRNAQLKQDIIFKLKNLRNSSLNVRDLESSLRGLQNEWEEIGPVNNEEWEVLKNSYWEAVRSVYEKTNQFYDEQRNELADNLLKKRGIISELSSLLESTSTLEKAKDWEKATEKVIQIQAAWKLIGFGPK
;
A
#
# COMPACT_ATOMS: atom_id res chain seq x y z
N ASP A 1 22.61 -20.25 -105.49
CA ASP A 1 22.25 -19.21 -104.51
C ASP A 1 23.32 -19.08 -103.44
N LYS A 2 23.95 -17.92 -103.37
CA LYS A 2 24.97 -17.60 -102.37
C LYS A 2 24.26 -17.31 -101.05
N TYR A 3 24.45 -18.15 -100.04
CA TYR A 3 24.07 -17.82 -98.68
C TYR A 3 25.00 -16.71 -98.19
N GLU A 4 24.44 -15.54 -97.88
CA GLU A 4 25.17 -14.53 -97.11
C GLU A 4 25.41 -15.08 -95.70
N MET A 5 26.68 -15.31 -95.34
CA MET A 5 27.04 -15.49 -93.94
C MET A 5 26.85 -14.16 -93.23
N LEU A 6 25.72 -14.02 -92.56
CA LEU A 6 25.49 -12.93 -91.61
C LEU A 6 26.46 -13.10 -90.44
N ASP A 7 27.33 -12.12 -90.26
CA ASP A 7 28.25 -12.04 -89.12
C ASP A 7 27.50 -11.54 -87.88
N PHE A 8 27.13 -12.47 -87.01
CA PHE A 8 26.42 -12.19 -85.74
C PHE A 8 27.37 -11.87 -84.58
N GLN A 9 28.66 -11.62 -84.83
CA GLN A 9 29.63 -11.38 -83.76
C GLN A 9 29.27 -10.13 -82.94
N TYR A 10 28.81 -9.07 -83.60
CA TYR A 10 28.37 -7.84 -82.94
C TYR A 10 27.17 -8.07 -82.01
N GLU A 11 26.14 -8.77 -82.47
CA GLU A 11 24.95 -9.11 -81.66
C GLU A 11 25.31 -10.04 -80.49
N LYS A 12 26.22 -10.99 -80.70
CA LYS A 12 26.73 -11.86 -79.63
C LYS A 12 27.48 -11.06 -78.56
N ASP A 13 28.35 -10.15 -78.96
CA ASP A 13 29.12 -9.31 -78.03
C ASP A 13 28.21 -8.39 -77.21
N LEU A 14 27.18 -7.80 -77.85
CA LEU A 14 26.14 -7.03 -77.16
C LEU A 14 25.35 -7.89 -76.16
N PHE A 15 24.95 -9.11 -76.54
CA PHE A 15 24.24 -10.03 -75.65
C PHE A 15 25.09 -10.41 -74.44
N TYR A 16 26.35 -10.81 -74.63
CA TYR A 16 27.21 -11.21 -73.52
C TYR A 16 27.56 -10.03 -72.60
N ALA A 17 27.72 -8.82 -73.14
CA ALA A 17 27.89 -7.62 -72.34
C ALA A 17 26.64 -7.34 -71.47
N ALA A 18 25.44 -7.41 -72.05
CA ALA A 18 24.18 -7.25 -71.31
C ALA A 18 23.97 -8.36 -70.28
N TYR A 19 24.26 -9.61 -70.63
CA TYR A 19 24.17 -10.76 -69.74
C TYR A 19 25.13 -10.65 -68.55
N LYS A 20 26.37 -10.24 -68.78
CA LYS A 20 27.36 -9.98 -67.72
C LYS A 20 26.86 -8.88 -66.77
N SER A 21 26.35 -7.77 -67.31
CA SER A 21 25.77 -6.69 -66.49
C SER A 21 24.57 -7.17 -65.67
N PHE A 22 23.70 -8.00 -66.24
CA PHE A 22 22.59 -8.61 -65.52
C PHE A 22 23.07 -9.53 -64.39
N GLN A 23 24.06 -10.40 -64.65
CA GLN A 23 24.63 -11.28 -63.62
C GLN A 23 25.25 -10.49 -62.47
N GLU A 24 25.98 -9.42 -62.76
CA GLU A 24 26.56 -8.53 -61.74
C GLU A 24 25.46 -7.87 -60.89
N LYS A 25 24.43 -7.29 -61.53
CA LYS A 25 23.27 -6.71 -60.82
C LYS A 25 22.52 -7.74 -59.98
N ARG A 26 22.34 -8.96 -60.50
CA ARG A 26 21.70 -10.06 -59.77
C ARG A 26 22.52 -10.49 -58.56
N LYS A 27 23.85 -10.59 -58.70
CA LYS A 27 24.76 -10.89 -57.60
C LYS A 27 24.69 -9.82 -56.52
N ILE A 28 24.71 -8.54 -56.90
CA ILE A 28 24.56 -7.41 -55.96
C ILE A 28 23.22 -7.49 -55.23
N GLN A 29 22.11 -7.73 -55.94
CA GLN A 29 20.78 -7.86 -55.35
C GLN A 29 20.70 -9.02 -54.34
N VAL A 30 21.23 -10.19 -54.69
CA VAL A 30 21.27 -11.36 -53.80
C VAL A 30 22.11 -11.06 -52.57
N ASN A 31 23.30 -10.49 -52.74
CA ASN A 31 24.17 -10.13 -51.62
C ASN A 31 23.53 -9.11 -50.68
N LEU A 32 22.86 -8.08 -51.23
CA LEU A 32 22.14 -7.08 -50.45
C LEU A 32 21.00 -7.72 -49.64
N LYS A 33 20.21 -8.60 -50.27
CA LYS A 33 19.14 -9.34 -49.60
C LYS A 33 19.69 -10.20 -48.45
N THR A 34 20.73 -10.98 -48.70
CA THR A 34 21.35 -11.83 -47.68
C THR A 34 21.90 -11.01 -46.51
N SER A 35 22.53 -9.86 -46.79
CA SER A 35 23.02 -8.93 -45.77
C SER A 35 21.88 -8.37 -44.92
N LEU A 36 20.79 -7.90 -45.54
CA LEU A 36 19.60 -7.42 -44.85
C LEU A 36 18.93 -8.51 -43.99
N GLU A 37 18.77 -9.72 -44.52
CA GLU A 37 18.20 -10.85 -43.77
C GLU A 37 19.08 -11.21 -42.55
N THR A 38 20.40 -11.15 -42.69
CA THR A 38 21.37 -11.40 -41.60
C THR A 38 21.26 -10.32 -40.51
N GLU A 39 21.16 -9.05 -40.90
CA GLU A 39 20.99 -7.95 -39.95
C GLU A 39 19.63 -8.01 -39.25
N ASN A 40 18.56 -8.29 -39.98
CA ASN A 40 17.22 -8.51 -39.40
C ASN A 40 17.22 -9.66 -38.39
N LEU A 41 17.95 -10.75 -38.69
CA LEU A 41 18.11 -11.88 -37.76
C LEU A 41 18.85 -11.45 -36.49
N ARG A 42 19.92 -10.65 -36.61
CA ARG A 42 20.65 -10.08 -35.47
C ARG A 42 19.74 -9.23 -34.58
N LEU A 43 18.94 -8.35 -35.20
CA LEU A 43 17.99 -7.49 -34.49
C LEU A 43 16.91 -8.31 -33.76
N LYS A 44 16.30 -9.31 -34.43
CA LYS A 44 15.31 -10.20 -33.79
C LYS A 44 15.89 -10.97 -32.60
N ARG A 45 17.13 -11.47 -32.71
CA ARG A 45 17.84 -12.10 -31.58
C ARG A 45 18.09 -11.14 -30.43
N SER A 46 18.45 -9.89 -30.72
CA SER A 46 18.61 -8.85 -29.69
C SER A 46 17.30 -8.57 -28.97
N LEU A 47 16.17 -8.46 -29.69
CA LEU A 47 14.85 -8.28 -29.09
C LEU A 47 14.44 -9.47 -28.21
N ILE A 48 14.75 -10.69 -28.63
CA ILE A 48 14.54 -11.90 -27.81
C ILE A 48 15.34 -11.81 -26.50
N GLN A 49 16.60 -11.37 -26.57
CA GLN A 49 17.42 -11.22 -25.37
C GLN A 49 16.90 -10.13 -24.44
N GLN A 50 16.45 -9.00 -24.99
CA GLN A 50 15.81 -7.93 -24.21
C GLN A 50 14.52 -8.43 -23.54
N LEU A 51 13.71 -9.23 -24.24
CA LEU A 51 12.51 -9.81 -23.66
C LEU A 51 12.82 -10.78 -22.52
N LYS A 52 13.90 -11.58 -22.64
CA LYS A 52 14.38 -12.43 -21.54
C LYS A 52 14.77 -11.60 -20.32
N ASP A 53 15.55 -10.54 -20.54
CA ASP A 53 15.99 -9.63 -19.48
C ASP A 53 14.80 -8.98 -18.76
N VAL A 54 13.78 -8.52 -19.51
CA VAL A 54 12.53 -8.00 -18.93
C VAL A 54 11.80 -9.06 -18.10
N ILE A 55 11.77 -10.32 -18.54
CA ILE A 55 11.11 -11.41 -17.81
C ILE A 55 11.85 -11.74 -16.51
N GLU A 56 13.18 -11.67 -16.51
CA GLU A 56 14.03 -12.09 -15.39
C GLU A 56 14.26 -10.97 -14.35
N ASN A 57 14.42 -9.73 -14.80
CA ASN A 57 14.96 -8.64 -13.97
C ASN A 57 13.99 -7.48 -13.71
N GLU A 58 12.91 -7.33 -14.48
CA GLU A 58 11.99 -6.20 -14.30
C GLU A 58 10.89 -6.51 -13.27
N GLU A 59 11.06 -5.98 -12.06
CA GLU A 59 10.10 -6.17 -10.96
C GLU A 59 8.85 -5.28 -11.10
N LYS A 60 8.94 -4.16 -11.82
CA LYS A 60 7.81 -3.24 -11.98
C LYS A 60 6.97 -3.65 -13.18
N ILE A 61 5.77 -4.19 -12.93
CA ILE A 61 4.83 -4.59 -14.00
C ILE A 61 4.63 -3.49 -15.05
N GLY A 62 4.48 -2.23 -14.62
CA GLY A 62 4.23 -1.11 -15.53
C GLY A 62 5.37 -0.93 -16.54
N SER A 63 6.61 -0.97 -16.04
CA SER A 63 7.82 -0.92 -16.86
C SER A 63 7.94 -2.15 -17.76
N ALA A 64 7.71 -3.35 -17.19
CA ALA A 64 7.78 -4.61 -17.93
C ALA A 64 6.80 -4.64 -19.12
N PHE A 65 5.57 -4.13 -18.92
CA PHE A 65 4.56 -4.07 -19.97
C PHE A 65 4.91 -3.07 -21.08
N ASN A 66 5.47 -1.91 -20.71
CA ASN A 66 5.94 -0.92 -21.68
C ASN A 66 7.11 -1.46 -22.50
N ALA A 67 8.11 -2.08 -21.85
CA ALA A 67 9.24 -2.70 -22.52
C ALA A 67 8.79 -3.82 -23.48
N HIS A 68 7.89 -4.70 -23.02
CA HIS A 68 7.26 -5.71 -23.90
C HIS A 68 6.57 -5.06 -25.10
N LYS A 69 5.80 -3.98 -24.90
CA LYS A 69 5.10 -3.28 -25.99
C LYS A 69 6.09 -2.74 -27.03
N GLU A 70 7.16 -2.08 -26.59
CA GLU A 70 8.21 -1.54 -27.47
C GLU A 70 8.93 -2.65 -28.24
N ILE A 71 9.28 -3.75 -27.56
CA ILE A 71 9.87 -4.94 -28.18
C ILE A 71 8.93 -5.51 -29.24
N HIS A 72 7.65 -5.65 -28.93
CA HIS A 72 6.64 -6.20 -29.83
C HIS A 72 6.40 -5.31 -31.06
N GLU A 73 6.33 -4.00 -30.88
CA GLU A 73 6.21 -3.05 -32.00
C GLU A 73 7.46 -3.08 -32.89
N THR A 74 8.65 -3.16 -32.31
CA THR A 74 9.91 -3.25 -33.05
C THR A 74 10.02 -4.59 -33.79
N TRP A 75 9.61 -5.68 -33.15
CA TRP A 75 9.56 -7.01 -33.77
C TRP A 75 8.75 -7.04 -35.07
N LYS A 76 7.59 -6.36 -35.08
CA LYS A 76 6.72 -6.25 -36.26
C LYS A 76 7.33 -5.43 -37.39
N LYS A 77 8.19 -4.46 -37.06
CA LYS A 77 8.87 -3.59 -38.04
C LYS A 77 10.07 -4.27 -38.70
N ILE A 78 10.69 -5.24 -38.04
CA ILE A 78 11.84 -5.97 -38.62
C ILE A 78 11.36 -6.87 -39.76
N GLY A 79 12.00 -6.71 -40.91
CA GLY A 79 11.68 -7.46 -42.12
C GLY A 79 12.03 -8.95 -42.09
N ASP A 80 12.17 -9.50 -43.29
CA ASP A 80 12.47 -10.91 -43.51
C ASP A 80 13.81 -11.35 -42.91
N ILE A 81 13.87 -12.60 -42.47
CA ILE A 81 15.08 -13.29 -41.99
C ILE A 81 15.32 -14.58 -42.80
N PRO A 82 16.51 -15.22 -42.72
CA PRO A 82 16.82 -16.44 -43.44
C PRO A 82 15.78 -17.53 -43.14
N ARG A 83 15.30 -18.20 -44.20
CA ARG A 83 14.16 -19.14 -44.12
C ARG A 83 14.41 -20.28 -43.13
N ASP A 84 15.64 -20.77 -43.06
CA ASP A 84 16.07 -21.83 -42.15
C ASP A 84 16.05 -21.42 -40.67
N LYS A 85 16.02 -20.12 -40.37
CA LYS A 85 15.95 -19.59 -38.99
C LYS A 85 14.57 -19.08 -38.59
N ARG A 86 13.63 -18.95 -39.52
CA ARG A 86 12.31 -18.34 -39.26
C ARG A 86 11.53 -19.06 -38.18
N GLU A 87 11.46 -20.38 -38.28
CA GLU A 87 10.67 -21.21 -37.36
C GLU A 87 11.22 -21.15 -35.93
N ASP A 88 12.52 -21.36 -35.76
CA ASP A 88 13.18 -21.34 -34.46
C ASP A 88 13.02 -19.99 -33.76
N ILE A 89 13.30 -18.89 -34.48
CA ILE A 89 13.22 -17.53 -33.95
C ILE A 89 11.77 -17.17 -33.58
N GLN A 90 10.79 -17.57 -34.40
CA GLN A 90 9.39 -17.33 -34.09
C GLN A 90 8.91 -18.15 -32.89
N LYS A 91 9.29 -19.44 -32.80
CA LYS A 91 8.96 -20.30 -31.65
C LYS A 91 9.53 -19.76 -30.35
N GLU A 92 10.81 -19.37 -30.36
CA GLU A 92 11.46 -18.81 -29.17
C GLU A 92 10.77 -17.52 -28.72
N TYR A 93 10.48 -16.61 -29.65
CA TYR A 93 9.76 -15.38 -29.34
C TYR A 93 8.36 -15.65 -28.78
N SER A 94 7.55 -16.48 -29.44
CA SER A 94 6.21 -16.84 -28.97
C SER A 94 6.23 -17.45 -27.57
N ARG A 95 7.17 -18.36 -27.29
CA ARG A 95 7.33 -18.97 -25.96
C ARG A 95 7.64 -17.92 -24.88
N LEU A 96 8.51 -16.96 -25.17
CA LEU A 96 8.84 -15.89 -24.21
C LEU A 96 7.64 -14.97 -23.95
N ILE A 97 6.84 -14.67 -24.97
CA ILE A 97 5.60 -13.90 -24.83
C ILE A 97 4.61 -14.64 -23.92
N GLU A 98 4.43 -15.95 -24.11
CA GLU A 98 3.59 -16.78 -23.24
C GLU A 98 4.07 -16.76 -21.78
N ILE A 99 5.38 -16.95 -21.55
CA ILE A 99 5.99 -16.88 -20.22
C ILE A 99 5.78 -15.50 -19.59
N PHE A 100 5.99 -14.43 -20.35
CA PHE A 100 5.79 -13.06 -19.89
C PHE A 100 4.36 -12.88 -19.37
N PHE A 101 3.33 -13.21 -20.17
CA PHE A 101 1.95 -13.03 -19.75
C PHE A 101 1.53 -13.97 -18.61
N TYR A 102 2.10 -15.18 -18.56
CA TYR A 102 1.90 -16.10 -17.44
C TYR A 102 2.44 -15.52 -16.12
N ASN A 103 3.66 -14.98 -16.13
CA ASN A 103 4.27 -14.34 -14.96
C ASN A 103 3.45 -13.12 -14.51
N ILE A 104 3.00 -12.29 -15.45
CA ILE A 104 2.12 -11.15 -15.15
C ILE A 104 0.81 -11.60 -14.51
N LYS A 105 0.21 -12.70 -14.99
CA LYS A 105 -1.01 -13.26 -14.41
C LYS A 105 -0.76 -13.71 -12.96
N ILE A 106 0.29 -14.50 -12.71
CA ILE A 106 0.66 -14.95 -11.36
C ILE A 106 0.85 -13.75 -10.43
N TYR A 107 1.62 -12.75 -10.85
CA TYR A 107 1.85 -11.57 -10.03
C TYR A 107 0.53 -10.88 -9.68
N ARG A 108 -0.38 -10.70 -10.64
CA ARG A 108 -1.68 -10.05 -10.39
C ARG A 108 -2.52 -10.84 -9.40
N GLU A 109 -2.51 -12.17 -9.50
CA GLU A 109 -3.21 -13.05 -8.57
C GLU A 109 -2.61 -13.00 -7.16
N LEU A 110 -1.28 -13.01 -7.05
CA LEU A 110 -0.58 -12.84 -5.77
C LEU A 110 -0.91 -11.50 -5.13
N LYS A 111 -0.82 -10.40 -5.88
CA LYS A 111 -1.15 -9.06 -5.40
C LYS A 111 -2.61 -8.94 -4.99
N ALA A 112 -3.54 -9.54 -5.73
CA ALA A 112 -4.96 -9.55 -5.37
C ALA A 112 -5.19 -10.34 -4.08
N ASN A 113 -4.47 -11.45 -3.89
CA ASN A 113 -4.54 -12.23 -2.65
C ASN A 113 -3.95 -11.45 -1.46
N ASP A 114 -2.81 -10.79 -1.63
CA ASP A 114 -2.21 -9.92 -0.60
C ASP A 114 -3.17 -8.81 -0.19
N TYR A 115 -3.81 -8.15 -1.16
CA TYR A 115 -4.81 -7.11 -0.89
C TYR A 115 -6.00 -7.65 -0.10
N LYS A 116 -6.50 -8.83 -0.48
CA LYS A 116 -7.58 -9.51 0.25
C LYS A 116 -7.16 -9.87 1.68
N ARG A 117 -5.94 -10.37 1.85
CA ARG A 117 -5.36 -10.70 3.17
C ARG A 117 -5.22 -9.46 4.04
N ASN A 118 -4.70 -8.36 3.48
CA ASN A 118 -4.56 -7.08 4.16
C ASN A 118 -5.93 -6.50 4.57
N ALA A 119 -6.94 -6.59 3.69
CA ALA A 119 -8.29 -6.18 4.02
C ALA A 119 -8.86 -6.97 5.20
N GLN A 120 -8.67 -8.30 5.22
CA GLN A 120 -9.09 -9.13 6.35
C GLN A 120 -8.38 -8.74 7.65
N LEU A 121 -7.06 -8.54 7.63
CA LEU A 121 -6.30 -8.11 8.80
C LEU A 121 -6.79 -6.76 9.34
N LYS A 122 -7.06 -5.80 8.44
CA LYS A 122 -7.61 -4.50 8.81
C LYS A 122 -9.02 -4.63 9.41
N GLN A 123 -9.88 -5.51 8.87
CA GLN A 123 -11.18 -5.82 9.47
C GLN A 123 -11.04 -6.43 10.87
N ASP A 124 -10.10 -7.35 11.07
CA ASP A 124 -9.84 -7.98 12.37
C ASP A 124 -9.42 -6.93 13.40
N ILE A 125 -8.58 -5.95 13.03
CA ILE A 125 -8.22 -4.83 13.91
C ILE A 125 -9.44 -3.98 14.27
N ILE A 126 -10.29 -3.64 13.29
CA ILE A 126 -11.53 -2.89 13.56
C ILE A 126 -12.42 -3.65 14.56
N PHE A 127 -12.52 -4.97 14.41
CA PHE A 127 -13.24 -5.81 15.36
C PHE A 127 -12.59 -5.80 16.75
N LYS A 128 -11.27 -5.94 16.85
CA LYS A 128 -10.52 -5.82 18.12
C LYS A 128 -10.75 -4.47 18.79
N LEU A 129 -10.75 -3.35 18.03
CA LEU A 129 -11.03 -2.01 18.54
C LEU A 129 -12.44 -1.88 19.11
N LYS A 130 -13.44 -2.40 18.38
CA LYS A 130 -14.84 -2.43 18.86
C LYS A 130 -14.99 -3.25 20.14
N ASN A 131 -14.28 -4.36 20.27
CA ASN A 131 -14.26 -5.15 21.50
C ASN A 131 -13.50 -4.44 22.63
N LEU A 132 -12.40 -3.75 22.32
CA LEU A 132 -11.62 -2.99 23.29
C LEU A 132 -12.47 -1.93 23.99
N ARG A 133 -13.35 -1.24 23.24
CA ARG A 133 -14.33 -0.31 23.81
C ARG A 133 -15.18 -0.96 24.89
N ASN A 134 -15.63 -2.19 24.69
CA ASN A 134 -16.52 -2.89 25.63
C ASN A 134 -15.77 -3.68 26.71
N SER A 135 -14.43 -3.68 26.69
CA SER A 135 -13.62 -4.38 27.67
C SER A 135 -13.70 -3.74 29.07
N SER A 136 -13.53 -4.55 30.11
CA SER A 136 -13.50 -4.10 31.51
C SER A 136 -12.09 -3.69 31.97
N LEU A 137 -11.20 -3.34 31.04
CA LEU A 137 -9.84 -2.92 31.35
C LEU A 137 -9.84 -1.55 32.04
N ASN A 138 -8.81 -1.31 32.86
CA ASN A 138 -8.53 0.03 33.36
C ASN A 138 -8.07 0.94 32.20
N VAL A 139 -8.14 2.25 32.41
CA VAL A 139 -7.85 3.23 31.35
C VAL A 139 -6.43 3.14 30.81
N ARG A 140 -5.44 2.88 31.67
CA ARG A 140 -4.03 2.76 31.24
C ARG A 140 -3.83 1.60 30.26
N ASP A 141 -4.38 0.44 30.59
CA ASP A 141 -4.23 -0.77 29.76
C ASP A 141 -5.09 -0.67 28.48
N LEU A 142 -6.22 0.04 28.54
CA LEU A 142 -7.07 0.34 27.39
C LEU A 142 -6.35 1.27 26.40
N GLU A 143 -5.70 2.34 26.87
CA GLU A 143 -4.86 3.22 26.04
C GLU A 143 -3.64 2.48 25.45
N SER A 144 -2.97 1.64 26.22
CA SER A 144 -1.86 0.82 25.74
C SER A 144 -2.30 -0.15 24.62
N SER A 145 -3.45 -0.81 24.81
CA SER A 145 -4.01 -1.73 23.82
C SER A 145 -4.43 -0.99 22.54
N LEU A 146 -5.01 0.20 22.67
CA LEU A 146 -5.35 1.05 21.54
C LEU A 146 -4.12 1.40 20.71
N ARG A 147 -3.01 1.82 21.35
CA ARG A 147 -1.75 2.12 20.65
C ARG A 147 -1.18 0.89 19.93
N GLY A 148 -1.24 -0.29 20.55
CA GLY A 148 -0.82 -1.54 19.92
C GLY A 148 -1.61 -1.83 18.63
N LEU A 149 -2.94 -1.71 18.69
CA LEU A 149 -3.81 -1.91 17.53
C LEU A 149 -3.61 -0.85 16.43
N GLN A 150 -3.30 0.39 16.80
CA GLN A 150 -2.94 1.43 15.83
C GLN A 150 -1.63 1.11 15.13
N ASN A 151 -0.62 0.60 15.85
CA ASN A 151 0.64 0.17 15.24
C ASN A 151 0.42 -1.02 14.29
N GLU A 152 -0.32 -2.05 14.72
CA GLU A 152 -0.70 -3.19 13.85
C GLU A 152 -1.41 -2.70 12.57
N TRP A 153 -2.24 -1.66 12.66
CA TRP A 153 -2.97 -1.12 11.52
C TRP A 153 -2.04 -0.49 10.47
N GLU A 154 -1.05 0.27 10.93
CA GLU A 154 -0.07 0.95 10.07
C GLU A 154 0.93 -0.04 9.43
N GLU A 155 1.23 -1.15 10.11
CA GLU A 155 2.09 -2.21 9.56
C GLU A 155 1.43 -3.01 8.42
N ILE A 156 0.09 -3.06 8.39
CA ILE A 156 -0.62 -3.76 7.31
C ILE A 156 -0.53 -2.96 6.02
N GLY A 157 -0.03 -3.64 4.98
CA GLY A 157 0.11 -3.12 3.63
C GLY A 157 -1.20 -2.67 2.95
N PRO A 158 -1.10 -2.28 1.67
CA PRO A 158 -2.20 -1.69 0.92
C PRO A 158 -3.35 -2.67 0.69
N VAL A 159 -4.53 -2.09 0.44
CA VAL A 159 -5.76 -2.78 0.03
C VAL A 159 -6.31 -2.13 -1.24
N ASN A 160 -7.35 -2.71 -1.84
CA ASN A 160 -8.03 -2.07 -2.97
C ASN A 160 -8.62 -0.71 -2.57
N ASN A 161 -8.61 0.26 -3.49
CA ASN A 161 -9.09 1.62 -3.21
C ASN A 161 -10.55 1.67 -2.75
N GLU A 162 -11.42 0.82 -3.31
CA GLU A 162 -12.84 0.76 -2.95
C GLU A 162 -13.04 0.28 -1.51
N GLU A 163 -12.29 -0.75 -1.10
CA GLU A 163 -12.34 -1.29 0.27
C GLU A 163 -11.64 -0.35 1.27
N TRP A 164 -10.59 0.34 0.84
CA TRP A 164 -9.80 1.23 1.68
C TRP A 164 -10.65 2.31 2.35
N GLU A 165 -11.49 3.03 1.60
CA GLU A 165 -12.29 4.12 2.16
C GLU A 165 -13.30 3.62 3.20
N VAL A 166 -13.90 2.45 2.96
CA VAL A 166 -14.83 1.81 3.91
C VAL A 166 -14.10 1.39 5.18
N LEU A 167 -12.94 0.73 5.04
CA LEU A 167 -12.12 0.26 6.16
C LEU A 167 -11.58 1.43 6.98
N LYS A 168 -11.07 2.47 6.32
CA LYS A 168 -10.55 3.69 6.95
C LYS A 168 -11.60 4.39 7.79
N ASN A 169 -12.81 4.59 7.24
CA ASN A 169 -13.91 5.22 7.98
C ASN A 169 -14.31 4.39 9.20
N SER A 170 -14.50 3.09 9.02
CA SER A 170 -14.85 2.15 10.11
C SER A 170 -13.77 2.09 11.20
N TYR A 171 -12.50 2.17 10.82
CA TYR A 171 -11.37 2.22 11.73
C TYR A 171 -11.38 3.48 12.59
N TRP A 172 -11.49 4.66 11.98
CA TRP A 172 -11.51 5.92 12.73
C TRP A 172 -12.72 6.06 13.63
N GLU A 173 -13.88 5.54 13.21
CA GLU A 173 -15.06 5.45 14.07
C GLU A 173 -14.78 4.57 15.30
N ALA A 174 -14.20 3.38 15.10
CA ALA A 174 -13.84 2.48 16.21
C ALA A 174 -12.81 3.12 17.15
N VAL A 175 -11.74 3.72 16.61
CA VAL A 175 -10.72 4.44 17.40
C VAL A 175 -11.35 5.58 18.21
N ARG A 176 -12.20 6.42 17.58
CA ARG A 176 -12.88 7.52 18.26
C ARG A 176 -13.72 7.01 19.43
N SER A 177 -14.45 5.91 19.23
CA SER A 177 -15.29 5.32 20.26
C SER A 177 -14.50 4.83 21.50
N VAL A 178 -13.25 4.39 21.32
CA VAL A 178 -12.37 4.03 22.43
C VAL A 178 -11.90 5.29 23.17
N TYR A 179 -11.49 6.33 22.44
CA TYR A 179 -11.11 7.62 23.04
C TYR A 179 -12.26 8.29 23.80
N GLU A 180 -13.49 8.24 23.29
CA GLU A 180 -14.66 8.77 23.97
C GLU A 180 -14.85 8.13 25.35
N LYS A 181 -14.72 6.81 25.45
CA LYS A 181 -14.78 6.08 26.74
C LYS A 181 -13.65 6.51 27.68
N THR A 182 -12.44 6.65 27.16
CA THR A 182 -11.28 7.11 27.94
C THR A 182 -11.48 8.53 28.47
N ASN A 183 -11.95 9.44 27.62
CA ASN A 183 -12.22 10.82 28.00
C ASN A 183 -13.33 10.90 29.05
N GLN A 184 -14.39 10.12 28.89
CA GLN A 184 -15.49 10.05 29.86
C GLN A 184 -14.98 9.66 31.25
N PHE A 185 -14.10 8.66 31.35
CA PHE A 185 -13.50 8.28 32.64
C PHE A 185 -12.74 9.43 33.29
N TYR A 186 -11.92 10.16 32.53
CA TYR A 186 -11.17 11.29 33.07
C TYR A 186 -12.06 12.47 33.47
N ASP A 187 -13.14 12.70 32.72
CA ASP A 187 -14.12 13.74 33.05
C ASP A 187 -14.93 13.38 34.30
N GLU A 188 -15.33 12.11 34.47
CA GLU A 188 -15.97 11.60 35.69
C GLU A 188 -15.05 11.77 36.91
N GLN A 189 -13.78 11.37 36.80
CA GLN A 189 -12.78 11.59 37.85
C GLN A 189 -12.59 13.08 38.16
N ARG A 190 -12.55 13.96 37.15
CA ARG A 190 -12.43 15.41 37.35
C ARG A 190 -13.64 15.97 38.09
N ASN A 191 -14.84 15.54 37.72
CA ASN A 191 -16.09 15.97 38.34
C ASN A 191 -16.18 15.49 39.80
N GLU A 192 -15.78 14.25 40.09
CA GLU A 192 -15.73 13.74 41.47
C GLU A 192 -14.77 14.56 42.34
N LEU A 193 -13.56 14.86 41.84
CA LEU A 193 -12.61 15.70 42.56
C LEU A 193 -13.17 17.12 42.79
N ALA A 194 -13.83 17.70 41.79
CA ALA A 194 -14.46 19.02 41.91
C ALA A 194 -15.61 19.04 42.94
N ASP A 195 -16.45 18.01 42.96
CA ASP A 195 -17.53 17.85 43.94
C ASP A 195 -16.96 17.63 45.36
N ASN A 196 -15.90 16.83 45.50
CA ASN A 196 -15.19 16.66 46.76
C ASN A 196 -14.62 18.00 47.28
N LEU A 197 -14.10 18.85 46.40
CA LEU A 197 -13.64 20.19 46.77
C LEU A 197 -14.80 21.09 47.25
N LEU A 198 -15.95 21.07 46.57
CA LEU A 198 -17.12 21.83 46.97
C LEU A 198 -17.64 21.38 48.34
N LYS A 199 -17.78 20.07 48.56
CA LYS A 199 -18.17 19.50 49.86
C LYS A 199 -17.19 19.90 50.96
N LYS A 200 -15.88 19.84 50.70
CA LYS A 200 -14.84 20.29 51.65
C LYS A 200 -14.95 21.77 51.97
N ARG A 201 -15.18 22.63 50.98
CA ARG A 201 -15.42 24.07 51.20
C ARG A 201 -16.67 24.32 52.04
N GLY A 202 -17.74 23.55 51.82
CA GLY A 202 -18.95 23.60 52.64
C GLY A 202 -18.68 23.26 54.10
N ILE A 203 -17.96 22.17 54.37
CA ILE A 203 -17.55 21.78 55.74
C ILE A 203 -16.69 22.86 56.39
N ILE A 204 -15.76 23.48 55.65
CA ILE A 204 -14.95 24.59 56.18
C ILE A 204 -15.85 25.77 56.58
N SER A 205 -16.83 26.13 55.74
CA SER A 205 -17.78 27.20 56.04
C SER A 205 -18.63 26.90 57.29
N GLU A 206 -19.10 25.65 57.44
CA GLU A 206 -19.84 25.21 58.62
C GLU A 206 -18.98 25.29 59.88
N LEU A 207 -17.73 24.82 59.81
CA LEU A 207 -16.78 24.89 60.90
C LEU A 207 -16.46 26.35 61.27
N SER A 208 -16.28 27.24 60.29
CA SER A 208 -16.06 28.68 60.51
C SER A 208 -17.24 29.32 61.23
N SER A 209 -18.48 29.06 60.80
CA SER A 209 -19.68 29.59 61.46
C SER A 209 -19.85 29.04 62.89
N LEU A 210 -19.54 27.75 63.10
CA LEU A 210 -19.52 27.17 64.44
C LEU A 210 -18.48 27.87 65.33
N LEU A 211 -17.28 28.14 64.80
CA LEU A 211 -16.23 28.86 65.51
C LEU A 211 -16.68 30.27 65.92
N GLU A 212 -17.31 31.03 65.02
CA GLU A 212 -17.87 32.35 65.33
C GLU A 212 -18.94 32.27 66.43
N SER A 213 -19.80 31.25 66.39
CA SER A 213 -20.84 31.04 67.41
C SER A 213 -20.28 30.67 68.80
N THR A 214 -19.04 30.17 68.87
CA THR A 214 -18.41 29.83 70.16
C THR A 214 -17.98 31.06 70.97
N SER A 215 -17.88 32.23 70.35
CA SER A 215 -17.44 33.50 70.98
C SER A 215 -18.33 33.96 72.14
N THR A 216 -19.57 33.49 72.20
CA THR A 216 -20.59 33.89 73.18
C THR A 216 -20.93 32.76 74.18
N LEU A 217 -20.17 31.65 74.16
CA LEU A 217 -20.42 30.49 75.01
C LEU A 217 -19.75 30.61 76.38
N GLU A 218 -20.55 30.71 77.43
CA GLU A 218 -20.07 30.82 78.81
C GLU A 218 -20.25 29.53 79.64
N LYS A 219 -21.10 28.59 79.20
CA LYS A 219 -21.45 27.38 79.97
C LYS A 219 -20.76 26.13 79.42
N ALA A 220 -20.27 25.28 80.31
CA ALA A 220 -19.60 24.01 79.96
C ALA A 220 -20.46 23.08 79.08
N LYS A 221 -21.78 23.03 79.33
CA LYS A 221 -22.72 22.22 78.54
C LYS A 221 -22.84 22.66 77.07
N ASP A 222 -22.66 23.96 76.80
CA ASP A 222 -22.71 24.48 75.43
C ASP A 222 -21.39 24.19 74.69
N TRP A 223 -20.26 24.16 75.41
CA TRP A 223 -18.98 23.67 74.91
C TRP A 223 -19.03 22.18 74.55
N GLU A 224 -19.63 21.32 75.38
CA GLU A 224 -19.80 19.89 75.08
C GLU A 224 -20.56 19.67 73.75
N LYS A 225 -21.65 20.42 73.53
CA LYS A 225 -22.42 20.37 72.27
C LYS A 225 -21.61 20.86 71.07
N ALA A 226 -20.82 21.92 71.23
CA ALA A 226 -19.96 22.43 70.17
C ALA A 226 -18.86 21.41 69.81
N THR A 227 -18.24 20.78 70.81
CA THR A 227 -17.26 19.70 70.61
C THR A 227 -17.87 18.51 69.87
N GLU A 228 -19.08 18.09 70.23
CA GLU A 228 -19.77 17.00 69.55
C GLU A 228 -20.03 17.33 68.06
N LYS A 229 -20.44 18.57 67.76
CA LYS A 229 -20.56 19.04 66.37
C LYS A 229 -19.23 19.06 65.63
N VAL A 230 -18.15 19.55 66.24
CA VAL A 230 -16.82 19.54 65.62
C VAL A 230 -16.36 18.11 65.30
N ILE A 231 -16.63 17.15 66.20
CA ILE A 231 -16.33 15.73 65.96
C ILE A 231 -17.14 15.19 64.77
N GLN A 232 -18.41 15.56 64.64
CA GLN A 232 -19.25 15.18 63.49
C GLN A 232 -18.71 15.79 62.18
N ILE A 233 -18.35 17.08 62.17
CA ILE A 233 -17.72 17.78 61.04
C ILE A 233 -16.40 17.10 60.65
N GLN A 234 -15.58 16.71 61.63
CA GLN A 234 -14.33 15.99 61.38
C GLN A 234 -14.56 14.61 60.77
N ALA A 235 -15.58 13.88 61.22
CA ALA A 235 -15.97 12.60 60.65
C ALA A 235 -16.44 12.76 59.19
N ALA A 236 -17.30 13.76 58.93
CA ALA A 236 -17.76 14.10 57.59
C ALA A 236 -16.60 14.49 56.65
N TRP A 237 -15.62 15.26 57.12
CA TRP A 237 -14.43 15.63 56.35
C TRP A 237 -13.61 14.41 55.92
N LYS A 238 -13.40 13.46 56.85
CA LYS A 238 -12.63 12.23 56.58
C LYS A 238 -13.32 11.30 55.58
N LEU A 239 -14.65 11.38 55.48
CA LEU A 239 -15.44 10.60 54.52
C LEU A 239 -15.37 11.17 53.10
N ILE A 240 -15.09 12.46 52.93
CA ILE A 240 -14.94 13.06 51.59
C ILE A 240 -13.59 12.63 51.00
N GLY A 241 -13.63 12.11 49.77
CA GLY A 241 -12.45 11.73 49.00
C GLY A 241 -11.48 12.89 48.74
N PHE A 242 -10.40 12.62 48.00
CA PHE A 242 -9.43 13.65 47.66
C PHE A 242 -10.04 14.75 46.78
N GLY A 243 -9.52 15.97 46.90
CA GLY A 243 -9.84 17.07 45.97
C GLY A 243 -8.77 17.17 44.88
N PRO A 244 -8.90 18.11 43.93
CA PRO A 244 -7.86 18.40 42.96
C PRO A 244 -6.59 18.85 43.69
N LYS A 245 -5.42 18.44 43.19
CA LYS A 245 -4.13 18.95 43.67
C LYS A 245 -3.90 20.40 43.26
#